data_AF-A0A6H0HCV1-F1
#
_entry.id   AF-A0A6H0HCV1-F1
#
_cell.length_a   1.000
_cell.length_b   1.000
_cell.length_c   1.000
_cell.angle_alpha   90.00
_cell.angle_beta   90.00
_cell.angle_gamma   90.00
#
_symmetry.space_group_name_H-M   'P 1'
#
loop_
_entity.id
_entity.type
_entity.pdbx_description
1 polymer ?
#
loop_
_entity_poly.entity_id
_entity_poly.type
_entity_poly.pdbx_seq_one_letter_code
_entity_poly.pdbx_strand_id
1 'polypeptide(L)' 'MAIHTYLSVCSEDQKSFYIYQFGIHFNEMNENSLMKVSFDGSTIESKEYQYNRTGYVIHGFIYQARKDI' A
#
# COMPACT_ATOMS: atom_id res chain seq x y z
N MET A 1 -7.92 -19.56 2.59
CA MET A 1 -8.83 -18.48 2.20
C MET A 1 -7.97 -17.28 1.91
N ALA A 2 -7.96 -16.74 0.70
CA ALA A 2 -7.08 -15.62 0.37
C ALA A 2 -7.77 -14.29 0.72
N ILE A 3 -7.02 -13.36 1.30
CA ILE A 3 -7.52 -12.03 1.69
C ILE A 3 -7.28 -11.06 0.55
N HIS A 4 -8.30 -10.30 0.16
CA HIS A 4 -8.28 -9.45 -1.04
C HIS A 4 -8.52 -7.96 -0.73
N THR A 5 -8.67 -7.62 0.55
CA THR A 5 -8.86 -6.25 1.01
C THR A 5 -7.50 -5.61 1.33
N TYR A 6 -7.35 -4.33 1.00
CA TYR A 6 -6.16 -3.54 1.28
C TYR A 6 -6.49 -2.36 2.19
N LEU A 7 -5.54 -2.00 3.06
CA LEU A 7 -5.55 -0.76 3.83
C LEU A 7 -4.25 -0.02 3.55
N SER A 8 -4.34 1.30 3.39
CA SER A 8 -3.19 2.15 3.10
C SER A 8 -3.32 3.51 3.77
N VAL A 9 -2.20 4.23 3.82
CA VAL A 9 -2.10 5.61 4.31
C VAL A 9 -1.11 6.40 3.47
N CYS A 10 -1.46 7.63 3.09
CA CYS A 10 -0.57 8.53 2.34
C CYS A 10 0.65 8.90 3.20
N SER A 11 1.82 9.05 2.59
CA SER A 11 2.98 9.59 3.31
C SER A 11 2.82 11.08 3.59
N GLU A 12 3.43 11.56 4.67
CA GLU A 12 3.34 12.98 5.08
C GLU A 12 3.80 13.95 3.98
N ASP A 13 4.82 13.56 3.21
CA ASP A 13 5.35 14.34 2.09
C ASP A 13 4.50 14.25 0.82
N GLN A 14 3.43 13.45 0.83
CA GLN A 14 2.51 13.18 -0.28
C GLN A 14 3.21 12.77 -1.58
N LYS A 15 4.31 12.01 -1.49
CA LYS A 15 5.03 11.45 -2.65
C LYS A 15 4.88 9.94 -2.77
N SER A 16 4.33 9.30 -1.74
CA SER A 16 4.19 7.85 -1.64
C SER A 16 3.03 7.50 -0.72
N PHE A 17 2.81 6.21 -0.51
CA PHE A 17 1.88 5.71 0.49
C PHE A 17 2.38 4.38 1.05
N TYR A 18 1.91 4.05 2.24
CA TYR A 18 2.15 2.77 2.89
C TYR A 18 0.93 1.88 2.67
N ILE A 19 1.14 0.62 2.31
CA ILE A 19 0.07 -0.36 2.08
C ILE A 19 0.44 -1.71 2.70
N TYR A 20 -0.54 -2.41 3.26
CA TYR A 20 -0.33 -3.75 3.76
C TYR A 20 -0.10 -4.78 2.64
N GLN A 21 0.74 -5.77 2.95
CA GLN A 21 1.04 -6.88 2.06
C GLN A 21 -0.20 -7.74 1.77
N PHE A 22 -0.24 -8.31 0.56
CA PHE A 22 -1.31 -9.20 0.14
C PHE A 22 -1.23 -10.53 0.88
N GLY A 23 -2.38 -11.07 1.28
CA GLY A 23 -2.46 -12.40 1.89
C GLY A 23 -2.23 -12.47 3.39
N ILE A 24 -1.84 -11.36 4.05
CA ILE A 24 -1.71 -11.29 5.51
C ILE A 24 -3.09 -11.03 6.14
N HIS A 25 -3.46 -11.80 7.17
CA HIS A 25 -4.69 -11.56 7.92
C HIS A 25 -4.60 -10.27 8.74
N PHE A 26 -5.74 -9.57 8.89
CA PHE A 26 -5.76 -8.31 9.65
C PHE A 26 -5.25 -8.45 11.09
N ASN A 27 -5.41 -9.62 11.71
CA ASN A 27 -4.87 -9.92 13.05
C ASN A 27 -3.36 -10.21 13.06
N GLU A 28 -2.73 -10.39 11.90
CA GLU A 28 -1.30 -10.62 11.72
C GLU A 28 -0.57 -9.35 11.23
N MET A 29 -1.33 -8.33 10.83
CA MET A 29 -0.79 -7.05 10.36
C MET A 29 -0.08 -6.30 11.50
N ASN A 30 1.14 -5.86 11.23
CA ASN A 30 1.91 -4.96 12.10
C ASN A 30 2.74 -3.98 11.26
N GLU A 31 3.47 -3.08 11.90
CA GLU A 31 4.26 -2.05 11.22
C GLU A 31 5.31 -2.62 10.25
N ASN A 32 5.83 -3.82 10.53
CA ASN A 32 6.79 -4.50 9.67
C ASN A 32 6.15 -5.12 8.42
N SER A 33 4.83 -5.22 8.39
CA SER A 33 4.05 -5.73 7.26
C SER A 33 3.71 -4.64 6.24
N LEU A 34 4.05 -3.38 6.52
CA LEU A 34 3.83 -2.28 5.59
C LEU A 34 4.87 -2.27 4.48
N MET A 35 4.42 -1.95 3.28
CA MET A 35 5.28 -1.61 2.14
C MET A 35 5.10 -0.15 1.79
N LYS A 36 6.19 0.54 1.50
CA LYS A 36 6.17 1.90 0.96
C LYS A 36 6.20 1.82 -0.57
N VAL A 37 5.23 2.45 -1.21
CA VAL A 37 5.02 2.40 -2.66
C VAL A 37 4.83 3.82 -3.19
N SER A 38 5.43 4.13 -4.33
CA SER A 38 5.15 5.37 -5.07
C SER A 38 3.79 5.31 -5.77
N PHE A 39 3.25 6.45 -6.16
CA PHE A 39 1.92 6.49 -6.81
C PHE A 39 1.86 5.79 -8.18
N ASP A 40 3.00 5.55 -8.83
CA ASP A 40 3.10 4.79 -10.08
C ASP A 40 3.14 3.26 -9.88
N GLY A 41 3.21 2.80 -8.62
CA GLY A 41 3.24 1.39 -8.25
C GLY A 41 4.63 0.80 -8.05
N SER A 42 5.69 1.62 -8.08
CA SER A 42 7.04 1.16 -7.77
C SER A 42 7.24 0.99 -6.26
N THR A 43 7.78 -0.16 -5.86
CA THR A 43 8.13 -0.42 -4.45
C THR A 43 9.35 0.42 -4.07
N ILE A 44 9.20 1.28 -3.05
CA ILE A 44 10.29 2.09 -2.48
C ILE A 44 10.96 1.32 -1.33
N GLU A 45 10.15 0.70 -0.47
CA GLU A 45 10.61 -0.08 0.67
C GLU A 45 9.67 -1.27 0.90
N SER A 46 10.23 -2.49 0.93
CA SER A 46 9.49 -3.71 1.23
C SER A 46 10.41 -4.81 1.73
N LYS A 47 9.88 -5.67 2.60
CA LYS A 47 10.53 -6.92 3.02
C LYS A 47 10.25 -8.10 2.05
N GLU A 48 9.25 -7.96 1.18
CA GLU A 48 8.88 -8.99 0.20
C GLU A 48 8.85 -8.47 -1.25
N TYR A 49 9.09 -9.38 -2.19
CA TYR A 49 9.21 -9.06 -3.62
C TYR A 49 7.86 -9.08 -4.37
N GLN A 50 6.84 -9.73 -3.81
CA GLN A 50 5.57 -9.99 -4.48
C GLN A 50 4.52 -8.93 -4.11
N TYR A 51 4.37 -7.96 -5.01
CA TYR A 51 3.40 -6.87 -4.87
C TYR A 51 2.22 -7.05 -5.82
N ASN A 52 0.98 -6.96 -5.33
CA ASN A 52 -0.20 -6.99 -6.19
C ASN A 52 -0.43 -5.62 -6.86
N ARG A 53 -0.29 -5.59 -8.18
CA ARG A 53 -0.50 -4.42 -9.04
C ARG A 53 -1.87 -3.75 -8.83
N THR A 54 -2.92 -4.50 -8.53
CA THR A 54 -4.27 -3.96 -8.37
C THR A 54 -4.40 -3.07 -7.13
N GLY A 55 -3.60 -3.33 -6.09
CA GLY A 55 -3.62 -2.55 -4.84
C GLY A 55 -3.20 -1.09 -5.03
N TYR A 56 -2.12 -0.79 -5.76
CA TYR A 56 -1.74 0.63 -5.94
C TYR A 56 -2.66 1.38 -6.88
N VAL A 57 -3.28 0.72 -7.87
CA VAL A 57 -4.03 1.45 -8.91
C VAL A 57 -5.20 2.21 -8.29
N ILE A 58 -5.89 1.67 -7.29
CA ILE A 58 -6.99 2.41 -6.66
C ILE A 58 -6.43 3.45 -5.69
N HIS A 59 -5.59 3.03 -4.74
CA HIS A 59 -5.14 3.89 -3.66
C HIS A 59 -4.22 5.03 -4.15
N GLY A 60 -3.28 4.72 -5.03
CA GLY A 60 -2.37 5.70 -5.62
C GLY A 60 -3.09 6.76 -6.46
N PHE A 61 -4.16 6.40 -7.17
CA PHE A 61 -4.95 7.39 -7.90
C PHE A 61 -5.79 8.26 -6.97
N ILE A 62 -6.36 7.71 -5.89
CA ILE A 62 -7.09 8.50 -4.88
C ILE A 62 -6.16 9.54 -4.24
N TYR A 63 -4.98 9.15 -3.73
CA TYR A 63 -4.04 10.10 -3.13
C TYR A 63 -3.46 11.14 -4.11
N GLN A 64 -3.44 10.83 -5.40
CA GLN A 64 -3.10 11.80 -6.44
C GLN A 64 -4.24 12.80 -6.69
N ALA A 65 -5.48 12.31 -6.77
CA ALA A 65 -6.66 13.13 -7.08
C ALA A 65 -7.20 13.91 -5.88
N ARG A 66 -6.96 13.43 -4.66
CA ARG A 66 -7.52 13.96 -3.41
C ARG A 66 -6.41 14.15 -2.39
N LYS A 67 -5.83 15.35 -2.38
CA LYS A 67 -4.73 15.75 -1.49
C LYS A 67 -5.15 15.95 -0.03
N ASP A 68 -6.45 15.90 0.23
CA ASP A 68 -7.09 15.99 1.54
C ASP A 68 -7.30 14.63 2.21
N ILE A 69 -6.97 13.53 1.52
CA ILE A 69 -7.02 12.14 2.00
C ILE A 69 -5.59 11.66 2.23
#